data_AF-A3MW52-F1
#
_entry.id   AF-A3MW52-F1
#
_cell.length_a   1.000
_cell.length_b   1.000
_cell.length_c   1.000
_cell.angle_alpha   90.00
_cell.angle_beta   90.00
_cell.angle_gamma   90.00
#
_symmetry.space_group_name_H-M   'P 1'
#
loop_
_entity.id
_entity.type
_entity.pdbx_description
1 polymer ?
#
loop_
_entity_poly.entity_id
_entity_poly.type
_entity_poly.pdbx_seq_one_letter_code
_entity_poly.pdbx_strand_id
1 'polypeptide(L)'
;MLVELSSLVGVKVDETARAMVSFVAVNEPVTMYRVARGLNMHFSHVYRKVNKLVAQRLLEPASAGRSTVYYATVRGLLIPLIYGTAPKSLILAKIKRRLRLESFSDEEVEAFLKFYGRVAAGDAPLEGLELVGAYLATRCGNRLEKCFSQMERGDAVLASRVAAYAVISLVRKIFDEALIVRDEEYTAVLFKEDGGYKLFAAHCKMCGRDKYCSLDPCPTLMEKIVGRIRLGPRQA
;
A
#
# COMPACT_ATOMS: atom_id res chain seq x y z
N MET A 1 18.80 8.53 2.97
CA MET A 1 17.50 8.82 2.33
C MET A 1 17.21 7.90 1.14
N LEU A 2 18.01 7.92 0.06
CA LEU A 2 17.70 7.17 -1.17
C LEU A 2 17.65 5.65 -1.01
N VAL A 3 18.56 5.08 -0.23
CA VAL A 3 18.68 3.63 -0.06
C VAL A 3 17.45 3.04 0.65
N GLU A 4 16.97 3.73 1.68
CA GLU A 4 15.84 3.29 2.52
C GLU A 4 14.51 3.35 1.76
N LEU A 5 14.32 4.34 0.89
CA LEU A 5 13.11 4.42 0.06
C LEU A 5 13.18 3.48 -1.14
N SER A 6 14.38 3.15 -1.62
CA SER A 6 14.54 2.24 -2.76
C SER A 6 14.10 0.81 -2.41
N SER A 7 14.21 0.39 -1.14
CA SER A 7 13.71 -0.92 -0.69
C SER A 7 12.18 -1.03 -0.85
N LEU A 8 11.44 0.06 -0.63
CA LEU A 8 9.97 0.13 -0.75
C LEU A 8 9.47 -0.03 -2.19
N VAL A 9 10.28 0.38 -3.16
CA VAL A 9 9.95 0.22 -4.58
C VAL A 9 10.04 -1.25 -4.98
N GLY A 10 11.00 -2.00 -4.43
CA GLY A 10 11.11 -3.45 -4.62
C GLY A 10 11.42 -3.91 -6.06
N VAL A 11 11.58 -2.98 -7.01
CA VAL A 11 11.85 -3.27 -8.42
C VAL A 11 12.91 -2.33 -8.98
N LYS A 12 13.79 -2.85 -9.84
CA LYS A 12 14.70 -2.01 -10.64
C LYS A 12 13.91 -1.35 -11.77
N VAL A 13 13.96 -0.02 -11.80
CA VAL A 13 13.24 0.81 -12.77
C VAL A 13 14.26 1.43 -13.71
N ASP A 14 14.19 1.07 -15.00
CA ASP A 14 15.01 1.72 -16.03
C ASP A 14 14.59 3.17 -16.29
N GLU A 15 15.41 3.91 -17.03
CA GLU A 15 15.22 5.34 -17.28
C GLU A 15 13.88 5.64 -17.95
N THR A 16 13.47 4.84 -18.93
CA THR A 16 12.17 4.97 -19.61
C THR A 16 11.02 4.79 -18.62
N ALA A 17 11.06 3.75 -17.80
CA ALA A 17 10.05 3.49 -16.79
C ALA A 17 10.00 4.63 -15.75
N ARG A 18 11.16 5.14 -15.32
CA ARG A 18 11.25 6.28 -14.39
C ARG A 18 10.60 7.52 -14.98
N ALA A 19 10.90 7.84 -16.25
CA ALA A 19 10.32 8.98 -16.94
C ALA A 19 8.80 8.85 -17.05
N MET A 20 8.29 7.68 -17.45
CA MET A 20 6.86 7.40 -17.54
C MET A 20 6.15 7.56 -16.19
N VAL A 21 6.67 6.93 -15.12
CA VAL A 21 6.06 7.00 -13.79
C VAL A 21 6.09 8.43 -13.25
N SER A 22 7.20 9.15 -13.42
CA SER A 22 7.32 10.55 -12.99
C SER A 22 6.33 11.45 -13.72
N PHE A 23 6.16 11.25 -15.04
CA PHE A 23 5.20 12.01 -15.83
C PHE A 23 3.77 11.76 -15.34
N VAL A 24 3.40 10.50 -15.07
CA VAL A 24 2.08 10.16 -14.52
C VAL A 24 1.90 10.75 -13.12
N ALA A 25 2.89 10.62 -12.23
CA ALA A 25 2.83 11.15 -10.87
C ALA A 25 2.53 12.65 -10.84
N VAL A 26 3.08 13.43 -11.79
CA VAL A 26 2.82 14.87 -11.90
C VAL A 26 1.46 15.16 -12.54
N ASN A 27 1.08 14.42 -13.59
CA ASN A 27 -0.04 14.77 -14.47
C ASN A 27 -1.31 13.91 -14.31
N GLU A 28 -1.36 12.97 -13.37
CA GLU A 28 -2.53 12.10 -13.16
C GLU A 28 -3.81 12.90 -12.87
N PRO A 29 -4.99 12.42 -13.34
CA PRO A 29 -5.17 11.29 -14.25
C PRO A 29 -4.68 11.58 -15.67
N VAL A 30 -3.95 10.62 -16.27
CA VAL A 30 -3.39 10.81 -17.62
C VAL A 30 -3.49 9.56 -18.49
N THR A 31 -3.72 9.74 -19.79
CA THR A 31 -3.73 8.65 -20.77
C THR A 31 -2.30 8.34 -21.26
N MET A 32 -2.04 7.10 -21.67
CA MET A 32 -0.74 6.75 -22.26
C MET A 32 -0.44 7.47 -23.57
N TYR A 33 -1.47 7.92 -24.29
CA TYR A 33 -1.31 8.84 -25.41
C TYR A 33 -0.62 10.15 -25.00
N ARG A 34 -1.10 10.78 -23.90
CA ARG A 34 -0.50 12.02 -23.37
C ARG A 34 0.92 11.78 -22.85
N VAL A 35 1.18 10.63 -22.22
CA VAL A 35 2.54 10.24 -21.79
C VAL A 35 3.48 10.12 -22.99
N ALA A 36 3.08 9.40 -24.03
CA ALA A 36 3.88 9.23 -25.24
C ALA A 36 4.20 10.56 -25.92
N ARG A 37 3.19 11.44 -26.06
CA ARG A 37 3.39 12.79 -26.60
C ARG A 37 4.29 13.65 -25.72
N GLY A 38 4.06 13.65 -24.41
CA GLY A 38 4.79 14.48 -23.46
C GLY A 38 6.26 14.08 -23.27
N LEU A 39 6.58 12.80 -23.47
CA LEU A 39 7.95 12.27 -23.36
C LEU A 39 8.61 12.02 -24.72
N ASN A 40 7.96 12.40 -25.83
CA ASN A 40 8.41 12.12 -27.20
C ASN A 40 8.77 10.64 -27.45
N MET A 41 7.92 9.73 -26.97
CA MET A 41 8.10 8.28 -27.09
C MET A 41 7.14 7.68 -28.12
N HIS A 42 7.57 6.60 -28.78
CA HIS A 42 6.70 5.87 -29.69
C HIS A 42 5.52 5.20 -28.95
N PHE A 43 4.29 5.37 -29.45
CA PHE A 43 3.08 4.91 -28.78
C PHE A 43 3.13 3.42 -28.41
N SER A 44 3.48 2.54 -29.36
CA SER A 44 3.53 1.09 -29.10
C SER A 44 4.52 0.71 -28.00
N HIS A 45 5.61 1.48 -27.84
CA HIS A 45 6.56 1.25 -26.75
C HIS A 45 5.92 1.59 -25.40
N VAL A 46 5.27 2.76 -25.31
CA VAL A 46 4.58 3.21 -24.09
C VAL A 46 3.47 2.22 -23.69
N TYR A 47 2.62 1.79 -24.62
CA TYR A 47 1.55 0.83 -24.35
C TYR A 47 2.06 -0.56 -23.95
N ARG A 48 3.22 -1.00 -24.46
CA ARG A 48 3.85 -2.25 -23.98
C ARG A 48 4.43 -2.08 -22.58
N LYS A 49 5.04 -0.93 -22.31
CA LYS A 49 5.71 -0.64 -21.05
C LYS A 49 4.71 -0.45 -19.90
N VAL A 50 3.59 0.23 -20.14
CA VAL A 50 2.59 0.51 -19.10
C VAL A 50 2.07 -0.77 -18.44
N ASN A 51 1.86 -1.85 -19.22
CA ASN A 51 1.42 -3.13 -18.68
C ASN A 51 2.40 -3.70 -17.64
N LYS A 52 3.71 -3.53 -17.88
CA LYS A 52 4.75 -3.92 -16.91
C LYS A 52 4.71 -3.04 -15.65
N LEU A 53 4.50 -1.73 -15.81
CA LEU A 53 4.42 -0.80 -14.68
C LEU A 53 3.18 -1.06 -13.81
N VAL A 54 2.06 -1.43 -14.43
CA VAL A 54 0.85 -1.86 -13.71
C VAL A 54 1.09 -3.18 -12.98
N ALA A 55 1.69 -4.18 -13.64
CA ALA A 55 2.02 -5.45 -13.01
C ALA A 55 2.99 -5.29 -11.81
N GLN A 56 3.90 -4.32 -11.88
CA GLN A 56 4.81 -3.96 -10.80
C GLN A 56 4.16 -3.08 -9.70
N ARG A 57 2.87 -2.77 -9.83
CA ARG A 57 2.10 -1.89 -8.92
C ARG A 57 2.71 -0.48 -8.80
N LEU A 58 3.30 0.04 -9.87
CA LEU A 58 3.78 1.43 -9.94
C LEU A 58 2.73 2.38 -10.49
N LEU A 59 1.85 1.87 -11.35
CA LEU A 59 0.72 2.58 -11.92
C LEU A 59 -0.55 1.77 -11.73
N GLU A 60 -1.68 2.44 -11.64
CA GLU A 60 -2.99 1.81 -11.62
C GLU A 60 -3.86 2.38 -12.77
N PRO A 61 -4.55 1.52 -13.53
CA PRO A 61 -5.51 1.97 -14.53
C PRO A 61 -6.85 2.29 -13.86
N ALA A 62 -7.51 3.33 -14.33
CA ALA A 62 -8.92 3.60 -14.04
C ALA A 62 -9.68 3.79 -15.36
N SER A 63 -10.90 3.27 -15.41
CA SER A 63 -11.78 3.47 -16.55
C SER A 63 -12.33 4.89 -16.54
N ALA A 64 -12.05 5.65 -17.60
CA ALA A 64 -12.60 6.98 -17.85
C ALA A 64 -13.45 6.92 -19.12
N GLY A 65 -14.61 6.25 -19.01
CA GLY A 65 -15.54 6.06 -20.12
C GLY A 65 -14.92 5.22 -21.25
N ARG A 66 -14.66 5.85 -22.39
CA ARG A 66 -14.07 5.18 -23.58
C ARG A 66 -12.55 5.07 -23.55
N SER A 67 -11.89 5.61 -22.53
CA SER A 67 -10.42 5.63 -22.44
C SER A 67 -9.92 5.21 -21.06
N THR A 68 -8.74 4.58 -21.01
CA THR A 68 -8.06 4.27 -19.76
C THR A 68 -7.16 5.43 -19.37
N VAL A 69 -7.37 5.96 -18.17
CA VAL A 69 -6.44 6.89 -17.52
C VAL A 69 -5.64 6.14 -16.47
N TYR A 70 -4.48 6.69 -16.15
CA TYR A 70 -3.56 6.08 -15.20
C TYR A 70 -3.25 7.06 -14.08
N TYR A 71 -3.10 6.49 -12.90
CA TYR A 71 -2.61 7.16 -11.70
C TYR A 71 -1.34 6.48 -11.22
N ALA A 72 -0.51 7.21 -10.49
CA ALA A 72 0.59 6.66 -9.73
C ALA A 72 0.05 6.07 -8.43
N THR A 73 0.47 4.84 -8.12
CA THR A 73 0.26 4.23 -6.80
C THR A 73 1.17 4.89 -5.77
N VAL A 74 1.01 4.59 -4.48
CA VAL A 74 1.96 5.10 -3.46
C VAL A 74 3.38 4.67 -3.80
N ARG A 75 3.56 3.41 -4.22
CA ARG A 75 4.85 2.89 -4.69
C ARG A 75 5.38 3.64 -5.92
N GLY A 76 4.51 3.99 -6.86
CA GLY A 76 4.85 4.80 -8.03
C GLY A 76 5.31 6.21 -7.66
N LEU A 77 4.66 6.84 -6.68
CA LEU A 77 4.99 8.17 -6.18
C LEU A 77 6.38 8.21 -5.49
N LEU A 78 6.88 7.09 -4.98
CA LEU A 78 8.24 7.03 -4.44
C LEU A 78 9.31 7.21 -5.52
N ILE A 79 9.04 6.87 -6.78
CA ILE A 79 10.01 7.04 -7.87
C ILE A 79 10.46 8.50 -8.03
N PRO A 80 9.55 9.48 -8.26
CA PRO A 80 9.97 10.86 -8.38
C PRO A 80 10.52 11.45 -7.08
N LEU A 81 10.11 10.93 -5.91
CA LEU A 81 10.65 11.33 -4.62
C LEU A 81 12.12 10.89 -4.46
N ILE A 82 12.45 9.66 -4.87
CA ILE A 82 13.81 9.11 -4.83
C ILE A 82 14.69 9.79 -5.86
N TYR A 83 14.26 9.88 -7.12
CA TYR A 83 15.11 10.38 -8.19
C TYR A 83 15.08 11.90 -8.36
N GLY A 84 14.30 12.63 -7.56
CA GLY A 84 14.19 14.09 -7.63
C GLY A 84 13.63 14.58 -8.97
N THR A 85 12.80 13.78 -9.64
CA THR A 85 12.27 14.10 -10.99
C THR A 85 10.98 14.93 -10.95
N ALA A 86 10.47 15.27 -9.76
CA ALA A 86 9.34 16.16 -9.56
C ALA A 86 9.46 16.93 -8.23
N PRO A 87 8.74 18.06 -8.06
CA PRO A 87 8.74 18.81 -6.81
C PRO A 87 8.31 17.94 -5.62
N LYS A 88 9.16 17.89 -4.58
CA LYS A 88 8.95 17.03 -3.41
C LYS A 88 7.61 17.27 -2.73
N SER A 89 7.23 18.54 -2.51
CA SER A 89 5.95 18.91 -1.87
C SER A 89 4.73 18.40 -2.64
N LEU A 90 4.77 18.46 -3.98
CA LEU A 90 3.70 17.93 -4.84
C LEU A 90 3.53 16.41 -4.64
N ILE A 91 4.65 15.68 -4.62
CA ILE A 91 4.64 14.23 -4.46
C ILE A 91 4.19 13.83 -3.05
N LEU A 92 4.69 14.51 -2.02
CA LEU A 92 4.27 14.27 -0.63
C LEU A 92 2.78 14.58 -0.43
N ALA A 93 2.25 15.66 -1.01
CA ALA A 93 0.82 15.97 -0.96
C ALA A 93 -0.05 14.85 -1.57
N LYS A 94 0.42 14.21 -2.66
CA LYS A 94 -0.25 13.05 -3.26
C LYS A 94 -0.18 11.81 -2.38
N ILE A 95 1.00 11.49 -1.83
CA ILE A 95 1.17 10.38 -0.89
C ILE A 95 0.25 10.57 0.32
N LYS A 96 0.20 11.79 0.88
CA LYS A 96 -0.67 12.15 1.99
C LYS A 96 -2.13 11.85 1.68
N ARG A 97 -2.63 12.30 0.54
CA ARG A 97 -4.00 12.02 0.12
C ARG A 97 -4.29 10.53 -0.04
N ARG A 98 -3.36 9.78 -0.65
CA ARG A 98 -3.49 8.33 -0.86
C ARG A 98 -3.52 7.54 0.45
N LEU A 99 -2.75 8.00 1.44
CA LEU A 99 -2.63 7.36 2.75
C LEU A 99 -3.50 8.00 3.84
N ARG A 100 -4.32 9.00 3.50
CA ARG A 100 -5.14 9.77 4.46
C ARG A 100 -4.31 10.42 5.58
N LEU A 101 -3.19 11.05 5.21
CA LEU A 101 -2.23 11.71 6.09
C LEU A 101 -2.20 13.25 5.90
N GLU A 102 -3.28 13.85 5.44
CA GLU A 102 -3.35 15.29 5.16
C GLU A 102 -3.11 16.16 6.39
N SER A 103 -3.40 15.65 7.59
CA SER A 103 -3.19 16.34 8.87
C SER A 103 -1.73 16.39 9.35
N PHE A 104 -0.83 15.64 8.71
CA PHE A 104 0.59 15.56 9.09
C PHE A 104 1.44 16.53 8.28
N SER A 105 2.57 16.97 8.83
CA SER A 105 3.53 17.78 8.07
C SER A 105 4.26 16.95 7.01
N ASP A 106 4.87 17.61 6.03
CA ASP A 106 5.65 16.93 4.99
C ASP A 106 6.90 16.25 5.59
N GLU A 107 7.48 16.84 6.63
CA GLU A 107 8.60 16.27 7.40
C GLU A 107 8.17 15.02 8.17
N GLU A 108 6.98 15.02 8.78
CA GLU A 108 6.44 13.85 9.48
C GLU A 108 6.23 12.67 8.55
N VAL A 109 5.63 12.92 7.38
CA VAL A 109 5.37 11.90 6.37
C VAL A 109 6.69 11.39 5.78
N GLU A 110 7.65 12.26 5.53
CA GLU A 110 8.96 11.85 5.03
C GLU A 110 9.73 11.00 6.06
N ALA A 111 9.78 11.43 7.32
CA ALA A 111 10.41 10.67 8.40
C ALA A 111 9.76 9.28 8.53
N PHE A 112 8.43 9.22 8.40
CA PHE A 112 7.69 7.97 8.37
C PHE A 112 8.03 7.08 7.18
N LEU A 113 8.14 7.62 5.96
CA LEU A 113 8.51 6.83 4.78
C LEU A 113 9.94 6.28 4.91
N LYS A 114 10.87 7.07 5.46
CA LYS A 114 12.24 6.60 5.77
C LYS A 114 12.22 5.45 6.78
N PHE A 115 11.50 5.63 7.89
CA PHE A 115 11.29 4.60 8.89
C PHE A 115 10.72 3.32 8.27
N TYR A 116 9.62 3.46 7.54
CA TYR A 116 8.92 2.33 6.93
C TYR A 116 9.84 1.59 5.95
N GLY A 117 10.61 2.31 5.14
CA GLY A 117 11.57 1.73 4.21
C GLY A 117 12.70 0.92 4.86
N ARG A 118 13.06 1.24 6.11
CA ARG A 118 14.03 0.43 6.88
C ARG A 118 13.41 -0.86 7.42
N VAL A 119 12.14 -0.82 7.81
CA VAL A 119 11.41 -1.97 8.39
C VAL A 119 10.83 -2.88 7.29
N ALA A 120 10.51 -2.30 6.14
CA ALA A 120 9.88 -2.96 5.01
C ALA A 120 10.85 -3.85 4.22
N ALA A 121 10.35 -5.03 3.83
CA ALA A 121 10.93 -5.83 2.76
C ALA A 121 10.30 -5.43 1.41
N GLY A 122 10.87 -5.88 0.29
CA GLY A 122 10.45 -5.44 -1.06
C GLY A 122 8.98 -5.72 -1.44
N ASP A 123 8.29 -6.57 -0.68
CA ASP A 123 6.87 -6.91 -0.83
C ASP A 123 5.96 -6.17 0.17
N ALA A 124 6.50 -5.25 0.98
CA ALA A 124 5.73 -4.55 2.00
C ALA A 124 4.54 -3.79 1.39
N PRO A 125 3.37 -3.80 2.06
CA PRO A 125 2.21 -3.08 1.60
C PRO A 125 2.44 -1.58 1.68
N LEU A 126 2.03 -0.85 0.63
CA LEU A 126 2.05 0.61 0.59
C LEU A 126 0.70 1.21 0.23
N GLU A 127 -0.26 0.38 -0.17
CA GLU A 127 -1.58 0.82 -0.60
C GLU A 127 -2.54 0.75 0.59
N GLY A 128 -2.69 1.88 1.29
CA GLY A 128 -3.57 2.01 2.45
C GLY A 128 -2.83 2.00 3.78
N LEU A 129 -3.20 2.95 4.63
CA LEU A 129 -2.53 3.20 5.89
C LEU A 129 -2.70 2.05 6.90
N GLU A 130 -3.84 1.36 6.87
CA GLU A 130 -4.14 0.28 7.80
C GLU A 130 -3.31 -0.97 7.50
N LEU A 131 -3.04 -1.25 6.22
CA LEU A 131 -2.14 -2.34 5.83
C LEU A 131 -0.69 -2.03 6.23
N VAL A 132 -0.27 -0.78 6.08
CA VAL A 132 1.02 -0.30 6.59
C VAL A 132 1.10 -0.46 8.11
N GLY A 133 0.04 -0.07 8.84
CA GLY A 133 -0.07 -0.25 10.29
C GLY A 133 0.00 -1.73 10.71
N ALA A 134 -0.69 -2.62 9.99
CA ALA A 134 -0.68 -4.06 10.28
C ALA A 134 0.69 -4.69 10.05
N TYR A 135 1.36 -4.27 8.97
CA TYR A 135 2.73 -4.70 8.68
C TYR A 135 3.69 -4.25 9.77
N LEU A 136 3.60 -2.98 10.20
CA LEU A 136 4.41 -2.45 11.30
C LEU A 136 4.17 -3.21 12.61
N ALA A 137 2.92 -3.45 12.98
CA ALA A 137 2.58 -4.21 14.18
C ALA A 137 3.15 -5.64 14.13
N THR A 138 3.14 -6.27 12.95
CA THR A 138 3.68 -7.63 12.76
C THR A 138 5.21 -7.67 12.83
N ARG A 139 5.89 -6.68 12.21
CA ARG A 139 7.35 -6.64 12.16
C ARG A 139 7.99 -6.14 13.45
N CYS A 140 7.38 -5.14 14.09
CA CYS A 140 7.91 -4.53 15.30
C CYS A 140 7.34 -5.14 16.58
N GLY A 141 6.25 -5.91 16.47
CA GLY A 141 5.53 -6.45 17.62
C GLY A 141 5.09 -5.36 18.59
N ASN A 142 5.06 -5.70 19.87
CA ASN A 142 4.65 -4.80 20.95
C ASN A 142 5.71 -3.74 21.31
N ARG A 143 6.85 -3.70 20.60
CA ARG A 143 7.98 -2.82 20.92
C ARG A 143 8.35 -1.95 19.71
N LEU A 144 7.40 -1.15 19.23
CA LEU A 144 7.63 -0.18 18.14
C LEU A 144 8.85 0.72 18.41
N GLU A 145 9.05 1.10 19.67
CA GLU A 145 10.23 1.84 20.16
C GLU A 145 11.58 1.24 19.70
N LYS A 146 11.69 -0.11 19.64
CA LYS A 146 12.91 -0.78 19.19
C LYS A 146 13.12 -0.59 17.69
N CYS A 147 12.06 -0.57 16.90
CA CYS A 147 12.16 -0.28 15.47
C CYS A 147 12.63 1.17 15.22
N PHE A 148 12.29 2.11 16.11
CA PHE A 148 12.78 3.49 16.03
C PHE A 148 14.21 3.69 16.54
N SER A 149 14.76 2.74 17.30
CA SER A 149 16.08 2.89 17.95
C SER A 149 17.25 3.13 16.99
N GLN A 150 17.08 2.80 15.70
CA GLN A 150 18.08 2.99 14.65
C GLN A 150 17.94 4.34 13.91
N MET A 151 16.98 5.17 14.30
CA MET A 151 16.75 6.49 13.72
C MET A 151 17.36 7.60 14.58
N GLU A 152 17.68 8.74 13.95
CA GLU A 152 17.98 9.95 14.69
C GLU A 152 16.77 10.37 15.53
N ARG A 153 17.02 10.90 16.74
CA ARG A 153 15.97 11.16 17.72
C ARG A 153 14.87 12.08 17.20
N GLY A 154 15.20 13.07 16.38
CA GLY A 154 14.23 13.98 15.75
C GLY A 154 13.30 13.24 14.77
N ASP A 155 13.88 12.55 13.79
CA ASP A 155 13.14 11.76 12.80
C ASP A 155 12.33 10.63 13.45
N ALA A 156 12.83 10.03 14.55
CA ALA A 156 12.11 9.01 15.30
C ALA A 156 10.79 9.56 15.89
N VAL A 157 10.82 10.76 16.49
CA VAL A 157 9.62 11.38 17.05
C VAL A 157 8.61 11.67 15.95
N LEU A 158 9.05 12.26 14.84
CA LEU A 158 8.19 12.58 13.71
C LEU A 158 7.56 11.33 13.09
N ALA A 159 8.37 10.31 12.79
CA ALA A 159 7.91 9.05 12.22
C ALA A 159 6.95 8.30 13.16
N SER A 160 7.20 8.36 14.47
CA SER A 160 6.38 7.66 15.47
C SER A 160 4.94 8.15 15.52
N ARG A 161 4.69 9.43 15.24
CA ARG A 161 3.34 10.01 15.21
C ARG A 161 2.51 9.41 14.08
N VAL A 162 3.08 9.36 12.88
CA VAL A 162 2.42 8.76 11.71
C VAL A 162 2.25 7.25 11.89
N ALA A 163 3.27 6.56 12.43
CA ALA A 163 3.19 5.13 12.70
C ALA A 163 2.12 4.78 13.74
N ALA A 164 2.03 5.57 14.83
CA ALA A 164 0.99 5.42 15.84
C ALA A 164 -0.39 5.65 15.22
N TYR A 165 -0.54 6.68 14.39
CA TYR A 165 -1.79 6.93 13.67
C TYR A 165 -2.16 5.79 12.71
N ALA A 166 -1.19 5.16 12.04
CA ALA A 166 -1.43 3.99 11.19
C ALA A 166 -1.94 2.79 11.99
N VAL A 167 -1.34 2.51 13.16
CA VAL A 167 -1.78 1.45 14.07
C VAL A 167 -3.16 1.76 14.65
N ILE A 168 -3.42 3.00 15.07
CA ILE A 168 -4.74 3.42 15.57
C ILE A 168 -5.80 3.29 14.47
N SER A 169 -5.48 3.67 13.24
CA SER A 169 -6.39 3.56 12.09
C SER A 169 -6.74 2.10 11.80
N LEU A 170 -5.75 1.20 11.88
CA LEU A 170 -5.97 -0.25 11.82
C LEU A 170 -6.90 -0.72 12.93
N VAL A 171 -6.64 -0.35 14.18
CA VAL A 171 -7.45 -0.74 15.35
C VAL A 171 -8.89 -0.27 15.15
N ARG A 172 -9.12 1.01 14.83
CA ARG A 172 -10.47 1.53 14.57
C ARG A 172 -11.18 0.75 13.47
N LYS A 173 -10.51 0.51 12.34
CA LYS A 173 -11.10 -0.28 11.26
C LYS A 173 -11.49 -1.68 11.73
N ILE A 174 -10.64 -2.35 12.52
CA ILE A 174 -10.92 -3.67 13.08
C ILE A 174 -12.10 -3.65 14.06
N PHE A 175 -12.14 -2.70 15.00
CA PHE A 175 -13.13 -2.72 16.07
C PHE A 175 -14.47 -2.09 15.67
N ASP A 176 -14.47 -1.11 14.76
CA ASP A 176 -15.68 -0.37 14.38
C ASP A 176 -16.36 -0.98 13.14
N GLU A 177 -15.60 -1.59 12.23
CA GLU A 177 -16.10 -2.01 10.91
C GLU A 177 -15.86 -3.49 10.57
N ALA A 178 -15.09 -4.23 11.38
CA ALA A 178 -14.79 -5.62 11.04
C ALA A 178 -15.82 -6.61 11.56
N LEU A 179 -16.17 -7.54 10.68
CA LEU A 179 -16.73 -8.82 11.08
C LEU A 179 -15.57 -9.79 11.32
N ILE A 180 -15.42 -10.26 12.55
CA ILE A 180 -14.46 -11.31 12.90
C ILE A 180 -15.18 -12.66 12.86
N VAL A 181 -14.75 -13.54 11.95
CA VAL A 181 -15.24 -14.91 11.84
C VAL A 181 -14.15 -15.83 12.37
N ARG A 182 -14.46 -16.57 13.44
CA ARG A 182 -13.52 -17.49 14.08
C ARG A 182 -14.05 -18.93 14.06
N ASP A 183 -13.14 -19.85 13.82
CA ASP A 183 -13.31 -21.30 13.91
C ASP A 183 -12.07 -21.91 14.60
N GLU A 184 -12.08 -23.20 14.89
CA GLU A 184 -10.94 -23.91 15.50
C GLU A 184 -9.71 -23.88 14.59
N GLU A 185 -9.94 -23.96 13.28
CA GLU A 185 -8.87 -24.04 12.28
C GLU A 185 -8.49 -22.69 11.66
N TYR A 186 -9.24 -21.61 11.92
CA TYR A 186 -8.94 -20.29 11.34
C TYR A 186 -9.58 -19.12 12.10
N THR A 187 -8.97 -17.95 11.95
CA THR A 187 -9.55 -16.66 12.32
C THR A 187 -9.47 -15.74 11.11
N ALA A 188 -10.60 -15.18 10.69
CA ALA A 188 -10.71 -14.27 9.57
C ALA A 188 -11.29 -12.93 10.03
N VAL A 189 -10.68 -11.85 9.56
CA VAL A 189 -11.13 -10.48 9.75
C VAL A 189 -11.63 -9.97 8.41
N LEU A 190 -12.90 -9.61 8.34
CA LEU A 190 -13.55 -9.12 7.14
C LEU A 190 -14.04 -7.70 7.35
N PHE A 191 -14.01 -6.88 6.30
CA PHE A 191 -14.63 -5.56 6.31
C PHE A 191 -15.85 -5.53 5.42
N LYS A 192 -16.84 -4.74 5.81
CA LYS A 192 -18.01 -4.48 4.98
C LYS A 192 -17.60 -3.52 3.84
N GLU A 193 -17.80 -3.94 2.60
CA GLU A 193 -17.67 -3.09 1.39
C GLU A 193 -19.02 -3.09 0.64
N ASP A 194 -19.20 -2.16 -0.31
CA ASP A 194 -20.41 -2.11 -1.15
C ASP A 194 -20.55 -3.43 -1.93
N GLY A 195 -21.57 -4.23 -1.58
CA GLY A 195 -21.83 -5.53 -2.17
C GLY A 195 -21.43 -6.75 -1.34
N GLY A 196 -20.86 -6.58 -0.13
CA GLY A 196 -20.62 -7.71 0.77
C GLY A 196 -19.51 -7.52 1.80
N TYR A 197 -18.91 -8.63 2.22
CA TYR A 197 -17.75 -8.64 3.10
C TYR A 197 -16.50 -9.03 2.31
N LYS A 198 -15.41 -8.27 2.49
CA LYS A 198 -14.12 -8.57 1.88
C LYS A 198 -13.13 -9.00 2.95
N LEU A 199 -12.39 -10.07 2.66
CA LEU A 199 -11.36 -10.55 3.56
C LEU A 199 -10.22 -9.53 3.65
N PHE A 200 -9.90 -9.13 4.87
CA PHE A 200 -8.75 -8.29 5.15
C PHE A 200 -7.52 -9.12 5.53
N ALA A 201 -7.70 -9.99 6.51
CA ALA A 201 -6.65 -10.86 7.01
C ALA A 201 -7.24 -12.17 7.52
N ALA A 202 -6.52 -13.27 7.30
CA ALA A 202 -6.83 -14.54 7.93
C ALA A 202 -5.57 -15.20 8.47
N HIS A 203 -5.71 -15.79 9.65
CA HIS A 203 -4.80 -16.79 10.17
C HIS A 203 -5.48 -18.16 10.00
N CYS A 204 -4.85 -19.10 9.32
CA CYS A 204 -5.45 -20.38 8.95
C CYS A 204 -4.49 -21.54 9.20
N LYS A 205 -5.01 -22.63 9.78
CA LYS A 205 -4.33 -23.90 10.09
C LYS A 205 -4.88 -25.11 9.33
N MET A 206 -5.85 -24.92 8.45
CA MET A 206 -6.59 -26.01 7.79
C MET A 206 -5.71 -26.99 6.99
N CYS A 207 -4.50 -26.59 6.60
CA CYS A 207 -3.54 -27.44 5.90
C CYS A 207 -2.43 -28.00 6.81
N GLY A 208 -2.62 -27.97 8.13
CA GLY A 208 -1.64 -28.42 9.12
C GLY A 208 -0.44 -27.48 9.31
N ARG A 209 -0.45 -26.31 8.68
CA ARG A 209 0.57 -25.26 8.82
C ARG A 209 -0.09 -23.94 9.13
N ASP A 210 0.46 -23.20 10.09
CA ASP A 210 0.07 -21.82 10.38
C ASP A 210 0.40 -20.93 9.16
N LYS A 211 -0.64 -20.38 8.54
CA LYS A 211 -0.51 -19.45 7.42
C LYS A 211 -1.25 -18.15 7.72
N TYR A 212 -0.56 -17.05 7.47
CA TYR A 212 -1.15 -15.71 7.45
C TYR A 212 -1.41 -15.31 6.00
N CYS A 213 -2.66 -15.02 5.67
CA CYS A 213 -3.07 -14.59 4.34
C CYS A 213 -3.69 -13.20 4.43
N SER A 214 -3.20 -12.28 3.61
CA SER A 214 -3.89 -11.03 3.31
C SER A 214 -4.14 -10.96 1.80
N LEU A 215 -5.33 -10.53 1.41
CA LEU A 215 -5.74 -10.23 0.03
C LEU A 215 -5.93 -11.40 -0.97
N ASP A 216 -5.32 -12.58 -0.79
CA ASP A 216 -5.51 -13.73 -1.71
C ASP A 216 -5.59 -15.08 -0.97
N PRO A 217 -6.69 -15.34 -0.24
CA PRO A 217 -6.91 -16.60 0.49
C PRO A 217 -7.15 -17.77 -0.47
N CYS A 218 -6.81 -18.99 -0.04
CA CYS A 218 -7.12 -20.17 -0.85
C CYS A 218 -8.65 -20.38 -0.96
N PRO A 219 -9.15 -20.99 -2.05
CA PRO A 219 -10.58 -21.18 -2.30
C PRO A 219 -11.31 -21.87 -1.13
N THR A 220 -10.68 -22.89 -0.54
CA THR A 220 -11.23 -23.66 0.59
C THR A 220 -11.50 -22.80 1.82
N LEU A 221 -10.59 -21.86 2.14
CA LEU A 221 -10.77 -20.93 3.25
C LEU A 221 -11.92 -19.96 2.97
N MET A 222 -12.01 -19.47 1.73
CA MET A 222 -13.10 -18.57 1.32
C MET A 222 -14.47 -19.22 1.38
N GLU A 223 -14.60 -20.47 0.93
CA GLU A 223 -15.86 -21.22 1.02
C GLU A 223 -16.32 -21.39 2.48
N LYS A 224 -15.41 -21.75 3.40
CA LYS A 224 -15.74 -21.84 4.83
C LYS A 224 -16.18 -20.49 5.41
N ILE A 225 -15.45 -19.42 5.10
CA ILE A 225 -15.78 -18.07 5.56
C ILE A 225 -17.15 -17.61 5.05
N VAL A 226 -17.42 -17.75 3.75
CA VAL A 226 -18.71 -17.37 3.14
C VAL A 226 -19.85 -18.21 3.72
N GLY A 227 -19.64 -19.51 3.93
CA GLY A 227 -20.60 -20.40 4.59
C GLY A 227 -20.97 -19.90 5.98
N ARG A 228 -19.98 -19.53 6.81
CA ARG A 228 -20.20 -18.98 8.16
C ARG A 228 -20.94 -17.63 8.14
N ILE A 229 -20.61 -16.74 7.21
CA ILE A 229 -21.29 -15.45 7.08
C ILE A 229 -22.77 -15.63 6.73
N ARG A 230 -23.10 -16.58 5.83
CA ARG A 230 -24.49 -16.88 5.44
C ARG A 230 -25.32 -17.50 6.56
N LEU A 231 -24.69 -18.26 7.45
CA LEU A 231 -25.36 -18.90 8.59
C LEU A 231 -25.66 -17.92 9.74
N GLY A 232 -25.20 -16.67 9.64
CA GLY A 232 -25.30 -15.67 10.70
C GLY A 232 -24.29 -15.92 11.83
N PRO A 233 -23.87 -14.87 12.57
CA PRO A 233 -22.93 -15.05 13.67
C PRO A 233 -23.61 -15.85 14.79
N ARG A 234 -23.26 -17.13 14.94
CA ARG A 234 -23.41 -17.81 16.23
C ARG A 234 -22.41 -17.16 17.18
N GLN A 235 -22.90 -16.29 18.04
CA GLN A 235 -22.15 -15.78 19.18
C GLN A 235 -21.71 -16.97 20.04
N ALA A 236 -20.41 -17.17 20.16
CA ALA A 236 -19.76 -18.01 21.16
C ALA A 236 -18.42 -17.33 21.52
#